data_AF-A0A6G7XVZ7-F1
#
_entry.id   AF-A0A6G7XVZ7-F1
#
_cell.length_a   1.000
_cell.length_b   1.000
_cell.length_c   1.000
_cell.angle_alpha   90.00
_cell.angle_beta   90.00
_cell.angle_gamma   90.00
#
_symmetry.space_group_name_H-M   'P 1'
#
loop_
_entity.id
_entity.type
_entity.pdbx_description
1 polymer ?
#
loop_
_entity_poly.entity_id
_entity_poly.type
_entity_poly.pdbx_seq_one_letter_code
_entity_poly.pdbx_strand_id
1 'polypeptide(L)'
;MKSIQIELDEAITAGQNLLITLNDVKHDLSSAQNWGIADIFSKSMLVTFFKQSKLSDARRTIDLARRDIDVFKKELQDLDIRLDDVINQSNSLIFMDYFLDGFFVDIWVQSKINESRRNVSDLIDEVSTTVNRLREMKHNL
;
A
#
# COMPACT_ATOMS: atom_id res chain seq x y z
N MET A 1 -12.26 16.37 22.82
CA MET A 1 -11.26 16.52 21.74
C MET A 1 -10.06 15.66 22.09
N LYS A 2 -9.57 14.82 21.16
CA LYS A 2 -8.32 14.07 21.35
C LYS A 2 -7.14 15.05 21.42
N SER A 3 -6.02 14.66 22.04
CA SER A 3 -4.79 15.48 22.01
C SER A 3 -4.08 15.31 20.67
N ILE A 4 -3.16 16.21 20.33
CA ILE A 4 -2.38 16.11 19.10
C ILE A 4 -1.45 14.88 19.10
N GLN A 5 -0.93 14.50 20.28
CA GLN A 5 -0.10 13.31 20.43
C GLN A 5 -0.88 12.02 20.09
N ILE A 6 -2.17 11.97 20.44
CA ILE A 6 -3.02 10.81 20.12
C ILE A 6 -3.21 10.69 18.60
N GLU A 7 -3.50 11.77 17.90
CA GLU A 7 -3.67 11.74 16.43
C GLU A 7 -2.37 11.34 15.72
N LEU A 8 -1.22 11.83 16.22
CA LEU A 8 0.08 11.42 15.68
C LEU A 8 0.32 9.92 15.88
N ASP A 9 -0.07 9.38 17.03
CA ASP A 9 0.00 7.94 17.29
C ASP A 9 -0.94 7.14 16.40
N GLU A 10 -2.16 7.63 16.16
CA GLU A 10 -3.13 6.99 15.28
C GLU A 10 -2.63 6.97 13.83
N ALA A 11 -2.09 8.08 13.33
CA ALA A 11 -1.51 8.15 11.99
C ALA A 11 -0.24 7.30 11.85
N ILE A 12 0.67 7.30 12.83
CA ILE A 12 1.86 6.43 12.84
C ILE A 12 1.43 4.96 12.83
N THR A 13 0.45 4.60 13.65
CA THR A 13 -0.07 3.23 13.73
C THR A 13 -0.71 2.80 12.42
N ALA A 14 -1.54 3.65 11.83
CA ALA A 14 -2.17 3.40 10.53
C ALA A 14 -1.11 3.23 9.42
N GLY A 15 -0.08 4.09 9.39
CA GLY A 15 1.02 3.97 8.43
C GLY A 15 1.86 2.70 8.62
N GLN A 16 2.10 2.27 9.85
CA GLN A 16 2.78 0.99 10.14
C GLN A 16 1.97 -0.22 9.67
N ASN A 17 0.66 -0.23 9.92
CA ASN A 17 -0.22 -1.28 9.44
C ASN A 17 -0.22 -1.33 7.91
N LEU A 18 -0.30 -0.17 7.26
CA LEU A 18 -0.21 -0.07 5.81
C LEU A 18 1.10 -0.62 5.26
N LEU A 19 2.25 -0.31 5.89
CA LEU A 19 3.55 -0.85 5.47
C LEU A 19 3.59 -2.38 5.53
N ILE A 20 2.99 -3.00 6.54
CA ILE A 20 2.89 -4.47 6.63
C ILE A 20 2.10 -4.99 5.44
N THR A 21 0.91 -4.46 5.21
CA THR A 21 0.01 -4.92 4.14
C THR A 21 0.62 -4.71 2.75
N LEU A 22 1.31 -3.59 2.50
CA LEU A 22 2.00 -3.34 1.22
C LEU A 22 3.17 -4.29 0.98
N ASN A 23 3.89 -4.69 2.04
CA ASN A 23 4.93 -5.71 1.91
C ASN A 23 4.33 -7.09 1.57
N ASP A 24 3.16 -7.43 2.12
CA ASP A 24 2.43 -8.63 1.74
C ASP A 24 2.01 -8.57 0.26
N VAL A 25 1.47 -7.43 -0.22
CA VAL A 25 1.15 -7.25 -1.64
C VAL A 25 2.40 -7.42 -2.51
N LYS A 26 3.52 -6.83 -2.13
CA LYS A 26 4.80 -6.96 -2.86
C LYS A 26 5.26 -8.41 -2.92
N HIS A 27 5.11 -9.17 -1.83
CA HIS A 27 5.44 -10.59 -1.75
C HIS A 27 4.51 -11.43 -2.65
N ASP A 28 3.20 -11.18 -2.61
CA ASP A 28 2.21 -11.89 -3.43
C ASP A 28 2.41 -11.64 -4.93
N LEU A 29 2.69 -10.39 -5.32
CA LEU A 29 3.02 -10.03 -6.71
C LEU A 29 4.35 -10.67 -7.17
N SER A 30 5.35 -10.75 -6.28
CA SER A 30 6.62 -11.41 -6.58
C SER A 30 6.43 -12.92 -6.76
N SER A 31 5.56 -13.52 -5.96
CA SER A 31 5.18 -14.93 -6.07
C SER A 31 4.44 -15.18 -7.38
N ALA A 32 3.51 -14.30 -7.78
CA ALA A 32 2.75 -14.40 -9.03
C ALA A 32 3.63 -14.32 -10.30
N GLN A 33 4.71 -13.53 -10.28
CA GLN A 33 5.67 -13.46 -11.39
C GLN A 33 6.39 -14.81 -11.64
N ASN A 34 6.69 -15.57 -10.58
CA ASN A 34 7.30 -16.89 -10.72
C ASN A 34 6.37 -17.93 -11.38
N TRP A 35 5.06 -17.65 -11.50
CA TRP A 35 4.12 -18.44 -12.30
C TRP A 35 4.03 -17.97 -13.76
N GLY A 36 4.56 -16.78 -14.10
CA GLY A 36 4.55 -16.21 -15.45
C GLY A 36 5.58 -16.80 -16.41
N ILE A 37 6.62 -17.48 -15.92
CA ILE A 37 7.61 -18.22 -16.75
C ILE A 37 7.13 -19.67 -17.02
N ALA A 38 5.98 -20.07 -16.48
CA ALA A 38 5.34 -21.33 -16.85
C ALA A 38 4.94 -21.40 -18.33
N ASP A 39 4.99 -20.28 -19.08
CA ASP A 39 4.84 -20.26 -20.53
C ASP A 39 5.93 -21.05 -21.28
N ILE A 40 7.04 -21.41 -20.63
CA ILE A 40 8.08 -22.26 -21.24
C ILE A 40 7.84 -23.76 -20.95
N PHE A 41 6.99 -24.12 -19.97
CA PHE A 41 6.84 -25.51 -19.52
C PHE A 41 5.39 -25.87 -19.19
N SER A 42 4.62 -26.29 -20.20
CA SER A 42 3.87 -27.56 -20.19
C SER A 42 2.55 -27.47 -20.98
N LYS A 43 2.52 -28.18 -22.11
CA LYS A 43 1.34 -28.55 -22.89
C LYS A 43 0.38 -29.52 -22.16
N SER A 44 0.19 -29.44 -20.84
CA SER A 44 -0.66 -30.42 -20.14
C SER A 44 -1.58 -29.79 -19.09
N MET A 45 -2.87 -30.15 -19.19
CA MET A 45 -4.05 -29.61 -18.52
C MET A 45 -4.13 -29.87 -16.99
N LEU A 46 -3.07 -29.65 -16.20
CA LEU A 46 -3.07 -29.98 -14.76
C LEU A 46 -2.85 -28.80 -13.79
N VAL A 47 -2.79 -27.55 -14.26
CA VAL A 47 -2.49 -26.39 -13.37
C VAL A 47 -3.72 -25.54 -13.03
N THR A 48 -4.92 -25.91 -13.47
CA THR A 48 -6.12 -25.06 -13.33
C THR A 48 -6.58 -24.88 -11.86
N PHE A 49 -6.35 -25.85 -10.98
CA PHE A 49 -6.86 -25.79 -9.59
C PHE A 49 -5.94 -25.02 -8.62
N PHE A 50 -4.61 -25.08 -8.82
CA PHE A 50 -3.65 -24.35 -7.98
C PHE A 50 -3.51 -22.87 -8.37
N LYS A 51 -3.89 -22.49 -9.59
CA LYS A 51 -3.75 -21.12 -10.10
C LYS A 51 -4.84 -20.17 -9.59
N GLN A 52 -6.00 -20.68 -9.17
CA GLN A 52 -7.09 -19.85 -8.64
C GLN A 52 -6.86 -19.34 -7.22
N SER A 53 -6.27 -20.16 -6.33
CA SER A 53 -6.11 -19.79 -4.92
C SER A 53 -5.12 -18.64 -4.69
N LYS A 54 -4.00 -18.62 -5.43
CA LYS A 54 -3.01 -17.55 -5.31
C LYS A 54 -3.47 -16.21 -5.88
N LEU A 55 -4.28 -16.22 -6.93
CA LEU A 55 -4.89 -15.01 -7.47
C LEU A 55 -5.96 -14.45 -6.51
N SER A 56 -6.73 -15.33 -5.85
CA SER A 56 -7.68 -14.91 -4.83
C SER A 56 -7.00 -14.40 -3.56
N ASP A 57 -5.86 -14.95 -3.18
CA ASP A 57 -5.06 -14.48 -2.05
C ASP A 57 -4.52 -13.07 -2.33
N ALA A 58 -3.87 -12.87 -3.49
CA ALA A 58 -3.36 -11.56 -3.89
C ALA A 58 -4.47 -10.50 -3.93
N ARG A 59 -5.66 -10.87 -4.43
CA ARG A 59 -6.85 -9.99 -4.43
C ARG A 59 -7.24 -9.56 -3.03
N ARG A 60 -7.24 -10.49 -2.08
CA ARG A 60 -7.57 -10.20 -0.69
C ARG A 60 -6.54 -9.27 -0.04
N THR A 61 -5.25 -9.50 -0.29
CA THR A 61 -4.16 -8.65 0.21
C THR A 61 -4.24 -7.24 -0.38
N ILE A 62 -4.59 -7.13 -1.67
CA ILE A 62 -4.83 -5.86 -2.35
C ILE A 62 -6.04 -5.11 -1.76
N ASP A 63 -7.15 -5.80 -1.51
CA ASP A 63 -8.34 -5.18 -0.90
C ASP A 63 -8.07 -4.73 0.55
N LEU A 64 -7.19 -5.44 1.27
CA LEU A 64 -6.68 -5.01 2.58
C LEU A 64 -5.84 -3.75 2.44
N ALA A 65 -4.89 -3.71 1.50
CA ALA A 65 -4.04 -2.55 1.27
C ALA A 65 -4.85 -1.30 0.96
N ARG A 66 -5.90 -1.43 0.14
CA ARG A 66 -6.81 -0.32 -0.17
C ARG A 66 -7.46 0.25 1.08
N ARG A 67 -7.97 -0.62 1.98
CA ARG A 67 -8.56 -0.18 3.24
C ARG A 67 -7.55 0.49 4.16
N ASP A 68 -6.34 -0.05 4.27
CA ASP A 68 -5.30 0.51 5.13
C ASP A 68 -4.80 1.86 4.60
N ILE A 69 -4.76 2.04 3.27
CA ILE A 69 -4.51 3.33 2.64
C ILE A 69 -5.60 4.33 3.02
N ASP A 70 -6.88 3.97 2.88
CA ASP A 70 -8.00 4.86 3.20
C ASP A 70 -7.97 5.29 4.68
N VAL A 71 -7.64 4.35 5.58
CA VAL A 71 -7.47 4.65 7.01
C VAL A 71 -6.29 5.60 7.22
N PHE A 72 -5.10 5.28 6.70
CA PHE A 72 -3.94 6.15 6.87
C PHE A 72 -4.15 7.55 6.28
N LYS A 73 -4.78 7.64 5.10
CA LYS A 73 -5.17 8.90 4.47
C LYS A 73 -6.07 9.72 5.39
N LYS A 74 -7.07 9.09 6.00
CA LYS A 74 -8.00 9.77 6.91
C LYS A 74 -7.26 10.32 8.15
N GLU A 75 -6.40 9.53 8.79
CA GLU A 75 -5.65 10.00 9.96
C GLU A 75 -4.69 11.15 9.60
N LEU A 76 -4.10 11.13 8.40
CA LEU A 76 -3.29 12.24 7.90
C LEU A 76 -4.12 13.51 7.66
N GLN A 77 -5.36 13.38 7.15
CA GLN A 77 -6.27 14.52 6.97
C GLN A 77 -6.72 15.10 8.31
N ASP A 78 -7.04 14.25 9.28
CA ASP A 78 -7.43 14.66 10.62
C ASP A 78 -6.27 15.40 11.32
N LEU A 79 -5.02 14.99 11.08
CA LEU A 79 -3.82 15.70 11.53
C LEU A 79 -3.61 17.05 10.83
N ASP A 80 -3.79 17.12 9.52
CA ASP A 80 -3.60 18.35 8.73
C ASP A 80 -4.57 19.46 9.20
N ILE A 81 -5.85 19.11 9.37
CA ILE A 81 -6.88 20.02 9.90
C ILE A 81 -6.52 20.55 11.29
N ARG A 82 -5.82 19.76 12.11
CA ARG A 82 -5.49 20.11 13.49
C ARG A 82 -4.17 20.87 13.64
N LEU A 83 -3.32 20.86 12.63
CA LEU A 83 -1.99 21.46 12.63
C LEU A 83 -1.85 22.67 11.69
N ASP A 84 -2.95 23.11 11.04
CA ASP A 84 -3.11 24.37 10.27
C ASP A 84 -1.77 24.98 9.78
N ASP A 85 -1.15 24.35 8.76
CA ASP A 85 0.11 24.69 8.06
C ASP A 85 1.38 23.88 8.38
N VAL A 86 1.45 22.99 9.39
CA VAL A 86 2.70 22.22 9.62
C VAL A 86 2.88 21.05 8.63
N ILE A 87 1.78 20.45 8.13
CA ILE A 87 1.80 19.36 7.12
C ILE A 87 1.49 19.91 5.72
N ASN A 88 1.99 21.12 5.38
CA ASN A 88 1.96 21.67 4.02
C ASN A 88 2.81 20.89 2.99
N GLN A 89 3.15 19.62 3.28
CA GLN A 89 3.70 18.65 2.33
C GLN A 89 2.65 17.58 2.01
N SER A 90 1.45 18.00 1.64
CA SER A 90 0.31 17.19 1.18
C SER A 90 0.59 16.37 -0.09
N ASN A 91 1.84 16.33 -0.56
CA ASN A 91 2.31 15.43 -1.61
C ASN A 91 1.98 13.97 -1.32
N SER A 92 2.06 13.52 -0.06
CA SER A 92 1.77 12.13 0.30
C SER A 92 0.29 11.80 0.15
N LEU A 93 -0.64 12.69 0.54
CA LEU A 93 -2.08 12.50 0.31
C LEU A 93 -2.42 12.47 -1.18
N ILE A 94 -1.84 13.38 -1.96
CA ILE A 94 -2.00 13.42 -3.43
C ILE A 94 -1.43 12.16 -4.08
N PHE A 95 -0.28 11.68 -3.62
CA PHE A 95 0.37 10.47 -4.12
C PHE A 95 -0.44 9.21 -3.80
N MET A 96 -0.97 9.11 -2.58
CA MET A 96 -1.83 7.99 -2.17
C MET A 96 -3.12 7.95 -3.01
N ASP A 97 -3.71 9.10 -3.35
CA ASP A 97 -4.88 9.17 -4.23
C ASP A 97 -4.55 8.71 -5.66
N TYR A 98 -3.44 9.20 -6.22
CA TYR A 98 -2.95 8.73 -7.51
C TYR A 98 -2.72 7.22 -7.53
N PHE A 99 -2.17 6.68 -6.44
CA PHE A 99 -1.95 5.24 -6.29
C PHE A 99 -3.27 4.47 -6.18
N LEU A 100 -4.25 4.96 -5.41
CA LEU A 100 -5.54 4.30 -5.27
C LEU A 100 -6.27 4.16 -6.62
N ASP A 101 -6.29 5.25 -7.39
CA ASP A 101 -7.08 5.33 -8.62
C ASP A 101 -6.40 4.63 -9.80
N GLY A 102 -5.07 4.79 -9.94
CA GLY A 102 -4.31 4.23 -11.06
C GLY A 102 -3.84 2.79 -10.81
N PHE A 103 -3.22 2.53 -9.66
CA PHE A 103 -2.49 1.28 -9.45
C PHE A 103 -3.40 0.08 -9.16
N PHE A 104 -4.45 0.23 -8.35
CA PHE A 104 -5.33 -0.91 -8.04
C PHE A 104 -6.11 -1.40 -9.25
N VAL A 105 -6.40 -0.53 -10.22
CA VAL A 105 -7.01 -0.92 -11.49
C VAL A 105 -6.01 -1.68 -12.36
N ASP A 106 -4.76 -1.23 -12.36
CA ASP A 106 -3.69 -1.76 -13.24
C ASP A 106 -3.15 -3.13 -12.83
N ILE A 107 -3.15 -3.48 -11.53
CA ILE A 107 -2.74 -4.82 -11.08
C ILE A 107 -3.58 -5.94 -11.72
N TRP A 108 -4.86 -5.66 -12.04
CA TRP A 108 -5.75 -6.65 -12.65
C TRP A 108 -5.33 -7.02 -14.08
N VAL A 109 -4.40 -6.27 -14.67
CA VAL A 109 -3.85 -6.54 -16.00
C VAL A 109 -2.59 -7.40 -15.86
N GLN A 110 -2.67 -8.65 -16.31
CA GLN A 110 -1.58 -9.64 -16.19
C GLN A 110 -0.22 -9.16 -16.73
N SER A 111 -0.20 -8.32 -17.77
CA SER A 111 1.04 -7.77 -18.33
C SER A 111 1.71 -6.70 -17.44
N LYS A 112 1.01 -6.20 -16.41
CA LYS A 112 1.46 -5.11 -15.55
C LYS A 112 2.00 -5.55 -14.19
N ILE A 113 2.26 -6.85 -13.95
CA ILE A 113 2.79 -7.34 -12.66
C ILE A 113 4.12 -6.65 -12.29
N ASN A 114 5.05 -6.52 -13.24
CA ASN A 114 6.35 -5.89 -12.96
C ASN A 114 6.21 -4.38 -12.67
N GLU A 115 5.30 -3.70 -13.35
CA GLU A 115 4.97 -2.30 -13.10
C GLU A 115 4.32 -2.13 -11.73
N SER A 116 3.35 -3.00 -11.41
CA SER A 116 2.69 -3.04 -10.11
C SER A 116 3.70 -3.22 -8.97
N ARG A 117 4.69 -4.12 -9.11
CA ARG A 117 5.73 -4.31 -8.09
C ARG A 117 6.56 -3.05 -7.84
N ARG A 118 6.90 -2.31 -8.90
CA ARG A 118 7.62 -1.03 -8.78
C ARG A 118 6.76 -0.01 -8.05
N ASN A 119 5.51 0.16 -8.49
CA ASN A 119 4.58 1.09 -7.87
C ASN A 119 4.38 0.78 -6.36
N VAL A 120 4.20 -0.50 -5.97
CA VAL A 120 4.10 -0.89 -4.55
C VAL A 120 5.35 -0.52 -3.78
N SER A 121 6.53 -0.69 -4.38
CA SER A 121 7.79 -0.30 -3.72
C SER A 121 7.86 1.21 -3.52
N ASP A 122 7.46 1.99 -4.52
CA ASP A 122 7.44 3.46 -4.43
C ASP A 122 6.47 3.92 -3.33
N LEU A 123 5.30 3.27 -3.20
CA LEU A 123 4.36 3.55 -2.12
C LEU A 123 4.90 3.16 -0.74
N ILE A 124 5.60 2.02 -0.61
CA ILE A 124 6.26 1.65 0.64
C ILE A 124 7.25 2.75 1.07
N ASP A 125 8.05 3.26 0.14
CA ASP A 125 9.05 4.28 0.41
C ASP A 125 8.40 5.62 0.82
N GLU A 126 7.31 6.01 0.16
CA GLU A 126 6.54 7.23 0.49
C GLU A 126 5.87 7.13 1.87
N VAL A 127 5.19 6.00 2.17
CA VAL A 127 4.55 5.77 3.47
C VAL A 127 5.60 5.72 4.57
N SER A 128 6.74 5.06 4.34
CA SER A 128 7.84 5.01 5.31
C SER A 128 8.39 6.40 5.62
N THR A 129 8.64 7.20 4.59
CA THR A 129 9.06 8.60 4.72
C THR A 129 8.06 9.41 5.53
N THR A 130 6.77 9.26 5.25
CA THR A 130 5.69 9.96 5.96
C THR A 130 5.64 9.56 7.43
N VAL A 131 5.67 8.26 7.74
CA VAL A 131 5.67 7.75 9.12
C VAL A 131 6.88 8.26 9.90
N ASN A 132 8.07 8.32 9.28
CA ASN A 132 9.26 8.85 9.93
C ASN A 132 9.13 10.35 10.25
N ARG A 133 8.55 11.15 9.35
CA ARG A 133 8.24 12.57 9.61
C ARG A 133 7.27 12.74 10.78
N LEU A 134 6.20 11.94 10.83
CA LEU A 134 5.24 11.97 11.94
C LEU A 134 5.91 11.65 13.29
N ARG A 135 6.86 10.69 13.30
CA ARG A 135 7.64 10.36 14.50
C ARG A 135 8.55 11.50 14.93
N GLU A 136 9.22 12.16 13.99
CA GLU A 136 10.04 13.34 14.28
C GLU A 136 9.19 14.48 14.86
N MET A 137 8.03 14.75 14.28
CA MET A 137 7.08 15.74 14.80
C MET A 137 6.63 15.38 16.22
N LYS A 138 6.28 14.12 16.47
CA LYS A 138 5.90 13.64 17.80
C LYS A 138 7.03 13.82 18.82
N HIS A 139 8.27 13.56 18.43
CA HIS A 139 9.42 13.74 19.31
C HIS A 139 9.69 15.21 19.66
N ASN A 140 9.32 16.14 18.79
CA ASN A 140 9.56 17.58 18.95
C ASN A 140 8.42 18.33 19.67
N LEU A 141 7.36 17.63 20.08
CA LEU A 141 6.20 18.15 20.85
C LEU A 141 6.34 17.86 22.34
#